data_AF-G6C638-F1
#
_entry.id   AF-G6C638-F1
#
_cell.length_a   1.000
_cell.length_b   1.000
_cell.length_c   1.000
_cell.angle_alpha   90.00
_cell.angle_beta   90.00
_cell.angle_gamma   90.00
#
_symmetry.space_group_name_H-M   'P 1'
#
loop_
_entity.id
_entity.type
_entity.pdbx_description
1 polymer ?
#
loop_
_entity_poly.entity_id
_entity_poly.type
_entity_poly.pdbx_seq_one_letter_code
_entity_poly.pdbx_strand_id
1 'polypeptide(L)' 'MEYWSGRVDGNDSDILRIHQVIQVKTLDELMQDEYNGKKVCFVSYNSNEGIRRNNGRLGAADGWNTSKKCTF' A
#
# COMPACT_ATOMS: atom_id res chain seq x y z
N MET A 1 7.48 7.61 1.33
CA MET A 1 6.84 7.52 2.66
C MET A 1 5.77 8.59 2.92
N GLU A 2 5.62 9.61 2.07
CA GLU A 2 4.69 10.74 2.24
C GLU A 2 3.21 10.39 2.48
N TYR A 3 2.78 9.16 2.16
CA TYR A 3 1.38 8.70 2.26
C TYR A 3 1.10 7.70 3.39
N TRP A 4 2.13 7.23 4.10
CA TRP A 4 2.01 6.32 5.23
C TRP A 4 2.32 7.09 6.50
N SER A 5 1.35 7.87 6.96
CA SER A 5 1.47 8.68 8.16
C SER A 5 0.13 8.69 8.89
N GLY A 6 0.19 8.84 10.20
CA GLY A 6 -1.00 8.78 11.04
C GLY A 6 -0.66 8.93 12.51
N ARG A 7 -1.64 8.63 13.36
CA ARG A 7 -1.47 8.62 14.81
C ARG A 7 -0.48 7.52 15.21
N VAL A 8 0.33 7.81 16.22
CA VAL A 8 1.28 6.88 16.85
C VAL A 8 0.90 6.77 18.32
N ASP A 9 0.60 5.55 18.79
CA ASP A 9 0.12 5.29 20.15
C ASP A 9 1.24 4.87 21.11
N GLY A 10 2.41 4.54 20.58
CA GLY A 10 3.59 4.10 21.32
C GLY A 10 4.48 3.21 20.46
N ASN A 11 5.40 2.49 21.11
CA ASN A 11 6.41 1.66 20.44
C ASN A 11 6.24 0.16 20.73
N ASP A 12 5.27 -0.23 21.54
CA ASP A 12 5.01 -1.64 21.82
C ASP A 12 4.38 -2.32 20.60
N SER A 13 4.77 -3.57 20.33
CA SER A 13 4.45 -4.26 19.08
C SER A 13 2.96 -4.52 18.86
N ASP A 14 2.17 -4.56 19.93
CA ASP A 14 0.73 -4.79 19.96
C ASP A 14 -0.10 -3.52 19.71
N ILE A 15 0.52 -2.34 19.79
CA ILE A 15 -0.13 -1.03 19.57
C ILE A 15 0.35 -0.33 18.29
N LEU A 16 1.26 -0.97 17.53
CA LEU A 16 1.73 -0.42 16.25
C LEU A 16 0.61 -0.37 15.21
N ARG A 17 0.55 0.74 14.49
CA ARG A 17 -0.37 0.98 13.37
C ARG A 17 0.24 0.52 12.04
N ILE A 18 -0.59 0.30 11.01
CA ILE A 18 -0.13 -0.27 9.73
C ILE A 18 0.97 0.58 9.10
N HIS A 19 0.85 1.91 9.16
CA HIS A 19 1.85 2.83 8.61
C HIS A 19 3.23 2.71 9.27
N GLN A 20 3.31 2.19 10.50
CA GLN A 20 4.56 2.00 11.25
C GLN A 20 5.28 0.69 10.89
N VAL A 21 4.56 -0.30 10.36
CA VAL A 21 5.10 -1.65 10.08
C VAL A 21 5.20 -1.98 8.59
N ILE A 22 4.53 -1.21 7.74
CA ILE A 22 4.55 -1.47 6.30
C ILE A 22 5.93 -1.22 5.69
N GLN A 23 6.36 -2.11 4.82
CA GLN A 23 7.63 -2.03 4.11
C GLN A 23 7.38 -1.95 2.61
N VAL A 24 8.11 -1.05 1.94
CA VAL A 24 8.14 -1.00 0.49
C VAL A 24 9.27 -1.93 0.05
N LYS A 25 8.91 -2.99 -0.67
CA LYS A 25 9.86 -3.94 -1.26
C LYS A 25 9.59 -4.08 -2.75
N THR A 26 10.65 -4.32 -3.50
CA THR A 26 10.60 -4.84 -4.86
C THR A 26 10.17 -6.31 -4.84
N LEU A 27 9.80 -6.84 -6.00
CA LEU A 27 9.42 -8.25 -6.11
C LEU A 27 10.60 -9.18 -5.77
N ASP A 28 11.82 -8.82 -6.20
CA ASP A 28 13.03 -9.60 -5.93
C ASP A 28 13.35 -9.66 -4.43
N GLU A 29 13.27 -8.52 -3.73
CA GLU A 29 13.45 -8.45 -2.28
C GLU A 29 12.39 -9.27 -1.53
N LEU A 30 11.14 -9.28 -2.02
CA LEU A 30 10.07 -10.08 -1.42
C LEU A 30 10.30 -11.58 -1.60
N MET A 31 10.87 -11.99 -2.74
CA MET A 31 11.17 -13.39 -3.05
C MET A 31 12.35 -13.93 -2.24
N GLN A 32 13.33 -13.09 -1.92
CA GLN A 32 14.49 -13.46 -1.10
C GLN A 32 14.19 -13.51 0.40
N ASP A 33 13.08 -12.93 0.83
CA ASP A 33 12.72 -12.81 2.24
C ASP A 33 12.27 -14.17 2.82
N GLU A 34 13.09 -14.81 3.65
CA GLU A 34 12.73 -16.06 4.33
C GLU A 34 11.81 -15.77 5.53
N TYR A 35 10.51 -15.56 5.24
CA TYR A 35 9.48 -15.44 6.26
C TYR A 35 8.59 -16.69 6.28
N ASN A 36 8.63 -17.41 7.40
CA ASN A 36 7.87 -18.66 7.60
C ASN A 36 6.36 -18.46 7.82
N GLY A 37 5.90 -17.21 7.95
CA GLY A 37 4.48 -16.87 8.09
C GLY A 37 3.81 -16.47 6.76
N LYS A 38 2.56 -16.02 6.84
CA LYS A 38 1.85 -15.50 5.66
C LYS A 38 2.37 -14.11 5.30
N LYS A 39 2.82 -13.95 4.05
CA LYS A 39 3.13 -12.64 3.48
C LYS A 39 1.86 -12.01 2.92
N VAL A 40 1.60 -10.75 3.26
CA VAL A 40 0.50 -9.95 2.71
C VAL A 40 1.10 -8.76 1.99
N CYS A 41 0.72 -8.56 0.73
CA CYS A 41 1.24 -7.48 -0.10
C CYS A 41 0.08 -6.69 -0.70
N PHE A 42 0.21 -5.36 -0.67
CA PHE A 42 -0.68 -4.50 -1.41
C PHE A 42 -0.07 -4.18 -2.77
N VAL A 43 -0.80 -4.49 -3.84
CA VAL A 43 -0.39 -4.21 -5.22
C VAL A 43 -1.41 -3.27 -5.83
N SER A 44 -0.92 -2.17 -6.39
CA SER A 44 -1.76 -1.16 -7.02
C SER A 44 -1.63 -1.19 -8.53
N TYR A 45 -2.76 -1.20 -9.23
CA TYR A 45 -2.80 -1.05 -10.67
C TYR A 45 -3.22 0.39 -11.02
N ASN A 46 -2.24 1.26 -11.22
CA ASN A 46 -2.46 2.69 -11.44
C ASN A 46 -2.61 2.97 -12.94
N SER A 47 -3.76 2.62 -13.52
CA SER A 47 -4.02 2.82 -14.94
C SER A 47 -5.41 3.38 -15.19
N ASN A 48 -5.48 4.37 -16.08
CA ASN A 48 -6.73 4.90 -16.61
C ASN A 48 -7.09 4.28 -17.97
N GLU A 49 -6.26 3.38 -18.54
CA GLU A 49 -6.41 2.93 -19.93
C GLU A 49 -7.73 2.18 -20.20
N GLY A 50 -8.17 1.32 -19.28
CA GLY A 50 -9.45 0.63 -19.41
C GLY A 50 -10.64 1.58 -19.38
N ILE A 51 -10.55 2.65 -18.58
CA ILE A 51 -11.60 3.67 -18.45
C ILE A 51 -11.62 4.57 -19.69
N ARG A 52 -10.45 4.98 -20.17
CA ARG A 52 -10.29 5.80 -21.37
C ARG A 52 -10.89 5.11 -22.60
N ARG A 53 -10.65 3.81 -22.76
CA ARG A 53 -11.21 3.00 -23.86
C ARG A 53 -12.74 2.88 -23.82
N ASN A 54 -13.34 3.04 -22.65
CA ASN A 54 -14.78 2.98 -22.43
C ASN A 54 -15.43 4.37 -22.30
N ASN A 55 -14.72 5.46 -22.66
CA ASN A 55 -15.20 6.85 -22.53
C ASN A 55 -15.69 7.20 -21.11
N GLY A 56 -15.14 6.55 -20.09
CA GLY A 56 -15.47 6.81 -18.69
C GLY A 56 -14.74 8.03 -18.12
N ARG A 57 -15.03 8.35 -16.85
CA ARG A 57 -14.37 9.44 -16.14
C ARG A 57 -13.02 8.99 -15.58
N LEU A 58 -11.95 9.69 -15.96
CA LEU A 58 -10.58 9.42 -15.52
C LEU A 58 -10.42 9.69 -14.01
N GLY A 59 -9.44 9.02 -13.39
CA GLY A 59 -9.08 9.23 -11.97
C GLY A 59 -8.78 7.95 -11.20
N ALA A 60 -9.03 6.76 -11.77
CA ALA A 60 -8.74 5.50 -11.10
C ALA A 60 -7.25 5.24 -10.89
N ALA A 61 -6.40 5.78 -11.77
CA ALA A 61 -4.95 5.66 -11.63
C ALA A 61 -4.42 6.30 -10.33
N ASP A 62 -5.10 7.34 -9.82
CA ASP A 62 -4.68 8.07 -8.61
C ASP A 62 -5.27 7.49 -7.32
N GLY A 63 -6.22 6.55 -7.42
CA GLY A 63 -6.95 6.01 -6.27
C GLY A 63 -6.04 5.37 -5.22
N TRP A 64 -4.90 4.82 -5.64
CA TRP A 64 -3.92 4.23 -4.74
C TRP A 64 -3.32 5.20 -3.72
N ASN A 65 -3.16 6.48 -4.09
CA ASN A 65 -2.63 7.49 -3.18
C ASN A 65 -3.59 7.73 -2.01
N THR A 66 -4.90 7.70 -2.28
CA THR A 66 -5.94 7.80 -1.25
C THR A 66 -5.98 6.54 -0.40
N SER A 67 -5.88 5.35 -1.01
CA SER A 67 -5.87 4.08 -0.26
C SER A 67 -4.75 4.03 0.78
N LYS A 68 -3.54 4.50 0.45
CA LYS A 68 -2.44 4.60 1.42
C LYS A 68 -2.77 5.50 2.61
N LYS A 69 -3.37 6.67 2.34
CA LYS A 69 -3.72 7.66 3.39
C LYS A 69 -4.83 7.17 4.34
N CYS A 70 -5.76 6.37 3.84
CA CYS A 70 -6.92 5.88 4.61
C CYS A 70 -6.68 4.51 5.25
N THR A 71 -5.51 3.91 5.05
CA THR A 71 -5.15 2.64 5.70
C THR A 71 -4.65 2.98 7.12
N PHE A 72 -5.52 2.71 8.10
CA PHE A 72 -5.34 3.03 9.52
C PHE A 72 -4.16 2.31 10.19
#